data_AF-A0A7S7J155-F1
#
_entry.id   AF-A0A7S7J155-F1
#
_cell.length_a   1.000
_cell.length_b   1.000
_cell.length_c   1.000
_cell.angle_alpha   90.00
_cell.angle_beta   90.00
_cell.angle_gamma   90.00
#
_symmetry.space_group_name_H-M   'P 1'
#
loop_
_entity.id
_entity.type
_entity.pdbx_description
1 polymer ?
#
loop_
_entity_poly.entity_id
_entity_poly.type
_entity_poly.pdbx_seq_one_letter_code
_entity_poly.pdbx_strand_id
1 'polypeptide(L)'
;MMAAEKWYEYQDSYKKYGLDMKPKTIKKEPIKSKSQSSGINAKDKFRMLSLTVFTGVLCVGLIIATAYAASIKYNINSMIKENSVIQGEIENLNVKIESASNIQIIEARAVAELGMQYPGSEQLVFVDTNKETIKDFALVLKEQAYN
;
A
#
# COMPACT_ATOMS: atom_id res chain seq x y z
N MET A 1 -8.82 70.09 -13.88
CA MET A 1 -7.92 71.20 -14.24
C MET A 1 -6.96 70.69 -15.30
N MET A 2 -6.84 71.34 -16.47
CA MET A 2 -5.89 70.91 -17.51
C MET A 2 -4.46 71.27 -17.10
N ALA A 3 -3.50 70.40 -17.40
CA ALA A 3 -2.08 70.65 -17.18
C ALA A 3 -1.59 71.81 -18.07
N ALA A 4 -0.73 72.69 -17.53
CA ALA A 4 -0.31 73.93 -18.17
C ALA A 4 0.32 73.72 -19.56
N GLU A 5 1.06 72.62 -19.75
CA GLU A 5 1.68 72.25 -21.03
C GLU A 5 0.63 72.01 -22.13
N LYS A 6 -0.47 71.32 -21.79
CA LYS A 6 -1.57 71.09 -22.74
C LYS A 6 -2.34 72.36 -23.09
N TRP A 7 -2.33 73.34 -22.19
CA TRP A 7 -3.00 74.62 -22.42
C TRP A 7 -2.23 75.48 -23.43
N TYR A 8 -0.90 75.41 -23.39
CA TYR A 8 -0.02 76.11 -24.31
C TYR A 8 -0.10 75.52 -25.73
N GLU A 9 -0.09 74.19 -25.86
CA GLU A 9 -0.28 73.51 -27.14
C GLU A 9 -1.66 73.77 -27.74
N TYR A 10 -2.68 73.87 -26.88
CA TYR A 10 -4.04 74.22 -27.31
C TYR A 10 -4.04 75.62 -27.92
N GLN A 11 -3.50 76.64 -27.24
CA GLN A 11 -3.44 78.01 -27.78
C GLN A 11 -2.66 78.13 -29.09
N ASP A 12 -1.54 77.41 -29.22
CA ASP A 12 -0.71 77.49 -30.43
C ASP A 12 -1.42 76.87 -31.66
N SER A 13 -2.25 75.85 -31.43
CA SER A 13 -3.07 75.25 -32.47
C SER A 13 -4.13 76.19 -33.06
N TYR A 14 -4.62 77.19 -32.30
CA TYR A 14 -5.60 78.18 -32.79
C TYR A 14 -4.96 79.32 -33.58
N LYS A 15 -3.68 79.62 -33.37
CA LYS A 15 -2.98 80.66 -34.13
C LYS A 15 -2.68 80.25 -35.58
N LYS A 16 -2.62 78.94 -35.85
CA LYS A 16 -2.19 78.41 -37.16
C LYS A 16 -3.30 78.39 -38.23
N TYR A 17 -4.57 78.64 -37.87
CA TYR A 17 -5.69 78.56 -38.80
C TYR A 17 -6.48 79.88 -38.84
N GLY A 18 -6.29 80.66 -39.92
CA GLY A 18 -7.13 81.82 -40.22
C GLY A 18 -8.50 81.40 -40.77
N LEU A 19 -9.55 82.13 -40.36
CA LEU A 19 -10.98 82.18 -40.74
C LEU A 19 -11.79 80.90 -41.09
N ASP A 20 -11.18 79.73 -41.31
CA ASP A 20 -11.88 78.47 -41.60
C ASP A 20 -11.32 77.34 -40.73
N MET A 21 -11.75 77.31 -39.47
CA MET A 21 -11.33 76.31 -38.50
C MET A 21 -12.47 75.32 -38.25
N LYS A 22 -12.55 74.25 -39.06
CA LYS A 22 -13.35 73.07 -38.69
C LYS A 22 -12.55 72.24 -37.68
N PRO A 23 -13.12 71.86 -36.51
CA PRO A 23 -12.39 71.06 -35.53
C PRO A 23 -11.94 69.73 -36.15
N LYS A 24 -10.70 69.33 -35.89
CA LYS A 24 -10.14 68.06 -36.36
C LYS A 24 -11.03 66.92 -35.84
N THR A 25 -11.86 66.36 -36.70
CA THR A 25 -12.62 65.14 -36.39
C THR A 25 -11.61 64.07 -35.99
N ILE A 26 -11.74 63.56 -34.77
CA ILE A 26 -10.98 62.39 -34.33
C ILE A 26 -11.41 61.25 -35.26
N LYS A 27 -10.61 60.99 -36.31
CA LYS A 27 -10.72 59.75 -37.06
C LYS A 27 -10.43 58.67 -36.01
N LYS A 28 -11.47 57.95 -35.59
CA LYS A 28 -11.30 56.69 -34.88
C LYS A 28 -10.51 55.82 -35.85
N GLU A 29 -9.20 55.72 -35.64
CA GLU A 29 -8.42 54.71 -36.32
C GLU A 29 -9.14 53.38 -36.03
N PRO A 30 -9.48 52.58 -37.06
CA PRO A 30 -9.99 51.26 -36.79
C PRO A 30 -8.91 50.58 -35.96
N ILE A 31 -9.28 50.16 -34.75
CA ILE A 31 -8.45 49.32 -33.90
C ILE A 31 -8.09 48.15 -34.80
N LYS A 32 -6.88 48.16 -35.37
CA LYS A 32 -6.35 47.02 -36.11
C LYS A 32 -6.21 45.95 -35.04
N SER A 33 -7.23 45.12 -34.90
CA SER A 33 -7.09 43.85 -34.21
C SER A 33 -5.91 43.18 -34.88
N LYS A 34 -4.77 43.12 -34.18
CA LYS A 34 -3.71 42.18 -34.51
C LYS A 34 -4.33 40.80 -34.32
N SER A 35 -5.06 40.34 -35.32
CA SER A 35 -5.19 38.93 -35.59
C SER A 35 -3.76 38.48 -35.85
N GLN A 36 -3.08 38.02 -34.80
CA GLN A 36 -1.97 37.13 -34.96
C GLN A 36 -2.55 35.88 -35.60
N SER A 37 -2.73 35.90 -36.92
CA SER A 37 -2.70 34.68 -37.69
C SER A 37 -1.23 34.23 -37.69
N SER A 38 -0.77 33.75 -36.54
CA SER A 38 0.34 32.83 -36.46
C SER A 38 -0.11 31.67 -37.33
N GLY A 39 0.32 31.65 -38.59
CA GLY A 39 -0.06 30.63 -39.55
C GLY A 39 0.47 29.31 -39.04
N ILE A 40 -0.32 28.61 -38.22
CA ILE A 40 0.02 27.28 -37.72
C ILE A 40 0.19 26.42 -38.96
N ASN A 41 1.45 26.09 -39.24
CA ASN A 41 1.80 25.30 -40.40
C ASN A 41 1.13 23.93 -40.27
N ALA A 42 0.77 23.29 -41.38
CA ALA A 42 0.12 21.97 -41.37
C ALA A 42 0.91 20.94 -40.54
N LYS A 43 2.25 21.09 -40.50
CA LYS A 43 3.16 20.29 -39.68
C LYS A 43 2.96 20.49 -38.16
N ASP A 44 2.67 21.71 -37.71
CA ASP A 44 2.41 21.99 -36.28
C ASP A 44 1.05 21.47 -35.86
N LYS A 45 0.03 21.55 -36.73
CA LYS A 45 -1.29 20.94 -36.48
C LYS A 45 -1.16 19.41 -36.35
N PHE A 46 -0.37 18.79 -37.22
CA PHE A 46 -0.09 17.35 -37.15
C PHE A 46 0.69 16.96 -35.89
N ARG A 47 1.69 17.77 -35.48
CA ARG A 47 2.40 17.57 -34.20
C ARG A 47 1.48 17.69 -33.00
N MET A 48 0.59 18.69 -32.95
CA MET A 48 -0.40 18.82 -31.87
C MET A 48 -1.37 17.64 -31.83
N LEU A 49 -1.81 17.15 -32.99
CA LEU A 49 -2.70 16.00 -33.08
C LEU A 49 -1.98 14.71 -32.62
N SER A 50 -0.74 14.52 -33.04
CA SER A 50 0.10 13.39 -32.60
C SER A 50 0.36 13.41 -31.09
N LEU A 51 0.62 14.59 -30.51
CA LEU A 51 0.81 14.74 -29.06
C LEU A 51 -0.48 14.40 -28.30
N THR A 52 -1.62 14.88 -28.78
CA THR A 52 -2.93 14.58 -28.16
C THR A 52 -3.23 13.08 -28.18
N VAL A 53 -2.96 12.40 -29.29
CA VAL A 53 -3.12 10.95 -29.40
C VAL A 53 -2.17 10.22 -28.44
N PHE A 54 -0.91 10.65 -28.36
CA PHE A 54 0.07 10.05 -27.45
C PHE A 54 -0.33 10.21 -25.98
N THR A 55 -0.79 11.39 -25.58
CA THR A 55 -1.34 11.63 -24.24
C THR A 55 -2.56 10.75 -23.97
N GLY A 56 -3.45 10.58 -24.96
CA GLY A 56 -4.61 9.68 -24.83
C GLY A 56 -4.19 8.23 -24.55
N VAL A 57 -3.22 7.71 -25.29
CA VAL A 57 -2.68 6.35 -25.07
C VAL A 57 -2.03 6.22 -23.69
N LEU A 58 -1.27 7.24 -23.25
CA LEU A 58 -0.68 7.27 -21.92
C LEU A 58 -1.74 7.23 -20.81
N CYS A 59 -2.81 8.02 -20.94
CA CYS A 59 -3.91 8.02 -19.98
C CYS A 59 -4.60 6.66 -19.89
N VAL A 60 -4.84 5.98 -21.02
CA VAL A 60 -5.40 4.62 -21.02
C VAL A 60 -4.44 3.64 -20.34
N GLY A 61 -3.14 3.73 -20.61
CA GLY A 61 -2.11 2.93 -19.95
C GLY A 61 -2.10 3.10 -18.43
N LEU A 62 -2.26 4.34 -17.94
CA LEU A 62 -2.36 4.62 -16.50
C LEU A 62 -3.61 4.00 -15.87
N ILE A 63 -4.76 4.07 -16.54
CA ILE A 63 -6.00 3.43 -16.06
C ILE A 63 -5.80 1.92 -15.94
N ILE A 64 -5.22 1.28 -16.95
CA ILE A 64 -4.94 -0.16 -16.94
C ILE A 64 -3.97 -0.51 -15.80
N ALA A 65 -2.85 0.22 -15.67
CA ALA A 65 -1.88 0.00 -14.60
C ALA A 65 -2.50 0.14 -13.21
N THR A 66 -3.34 1.16 -13.00
CA THR A 66 -4.04 1.35 -11.71
C THR A 66 -5.07 0.24 -11.45
N ALA A 67 -5.77 -0.25 -12.47
CA ALA A 67 -6.71 -1.37 -12.33
C ALA A 67 -5.98 -2.67 -11.99
N TYR A 68 -4.83 -2.96 -12.63
CA TYR A 68 -3.99 -4.10 -12.27
C TYR A 68 -3.42 -3.96 -10.86
N ALA A 69 -2.93 -2.77 -10.48
CA ALA A 69 -2.45 -2.53 -9.12
C ALA A 69 -3.56 -2.73 -8.08
N ALA A 70 -4.80 -2.31 -8.37
CA ALA A 70 -5.95 -2.54 -7.50
C ALA A 70 -6.31 -4.03 -7.40
N SER A 71 -6.32 -4.75 -8.52
CA SER A 71 -6.55 -6.21 -8.57
C SER A 71 -5.48 -6.98 -7.78
N ILE A 72 -4.21 -6.63 -7.94
CA ILE A 72 -3.10 -7.22 -7.19
C ILE A 72 -3.26 -6.96 -5.69
N LYS A 73 -3.60 -5.72 -5.29
CA LYS A 73 -3.86 -5.39 -3.88
C LYS A 73 -5.03 -6.18 -3.30
N TYR A 74 -6.10 -6.37 -4.07
CA TYR A 74 -7.24 -7.17 -3.65
C TYR A 74 -6.83 -8.63 -3.43
N ASN A 75 -6.10 -9.23 -4.37
CA ASN A 75 -5.62 -10.61 -4.25
C ASN A 75 -4.70 -10.79 -3.04
N ILE A 76 -3.78 -9.85 -2.81
CA ILE A 76 -2.91 -9.86 -1.63
C ILE A 76 -3.75 -9.84 -0.34
N ASN A 77 -4.76 -8.97 -0.25
CA ASN A 77 -5.59 -8.89 0.95
C ASN A 77 -6.44 -10.17 1.14
N SER A 78 -6.94 -10.77 0.06
CA SER A 78 -7.63 -12.06 0.12
C SER A 78 -6.69 -13.15 0.66
N MET A 79 -5.48 -13.25 0.12
CA MET A 79 -4.48 -14.22 0.56
C MET A 79 -4.04 -14.01 2.02
N ILE A 80 -3.93 -12.75 2.48
CA ILE A 80 -3.64 -12.46 3.89
C ILE A 80 -4.79 -12.93 4.77
N LYS A 81 -6.04 -12.68 4.35
CA LYS A 81 -7.22 -13.12 5.09
C LYS A 81 -7.29 -14.65 5.17
N GLU A 82 -7.05 -15.35 4.07
CA GLU A 82 -6.98 -16.81 4.04
C GLU A 82 -5.90 -17.35 4.98
N ASN A 83 -4.69 -16.76 4.97
CA ASN A 83 -3.63 -17.13 5.91
C ASN A 83 -4.04 -16.90 7.37
N SER A 84 -4.72 -15.80 7.68
CA SER A 84 -5.20 -15.54 9.05
C SER A 84 -6.24 -16.56 9.53
N VAL A 85 -7.09 -17.04 8.61
CA VAL A 85 -8.07 -18.08 8.91
C VAL A 85 -7.36 -19.41 9.19
N ILE A 86 -6.40 -19.80 8.35
CA ILE A 86 -5.60 -21.02 8.54
C ILE A 86 -4.84 -20.97 9.88
N GLN A 87 -4.25 -19.82 10.22
CA GLN A 87 -3.57 -19.65 11.52
C GLN A 87 -4.54 -19.81 12.70
N GLY A 88 -5.74 -19.23 12.62
CA GLY A 88 -6.77 -19.40 13.64
C GLY A 88 -7.26 -20.85 13.77
N GLU A 89 -7.33 -21.59 12.66
CA GLU A 89 -7.65 -23.01 12.67
C GLU A 89 -6.54 -23.83 13.34
N ILE A 90 -5.27 -23.55 13.04
CA ILE A 90 -4.11 -24.18 13.70
C ILE A 90 -4.14 -23.91 15.20
N GLU A 91 -4.41 -22.67 15.61
CA GLU A 91 -4.45 -22.30 17.02
C GLU A 91 -5.62 -22.99 17.76
N ASN A 92 -6.80 -23.07 17.14
CA ASN A 92 -7.92 -23.84 17.67
C ASN A 92 -7.59 -25.34 17.78
N LEU A 93 -6.94 -25.92 16.77
CA LEU A 93 -6.46 -27.30 16.82
C LEU A 93 -5.42 -27.50 17.92
N ASN A 94 -4.50 -26.56 18.12
CA ASN A 94 -3.52 -26.61 19.19
C ASN A 94 -4.19 -26.55 20.56
N VAL A 95 -5.16 -25.66 20.76
CA VAL A 95 -5.97 -25.61 21.99
C VAL A 95 -6.73 -26.92 22.22
N LYS A 96 -7.30 -27.53 21.17
CA LYS A 96 -7.95 -28.84 21.28
C LYS A 96 -6.95 -29.93 21.68
N ILE A 97 -5.76 -29.94 21.09
CA ILE A 97 -4.69 -30.86 21.46
C ILE A 97 -4.28 -30.64 22.90
N GLU A 98 -3.97 -29.42 23.32
CA GLU A 98 -3.62 -29.10 24.71
C GLU A 98 -4.73 -29.46 25.68
N SER A 99 -5.99 -29.23 25.33
CA SER A 99 -7.12 -29.65 26.15
C SER A 99 -7.23 -31.17 26.24
N ALA A 100 -6.93 -31.91 25.18
CA ALA A 100 -6.97 -33.38 25.19
C ALA A 100 -5.73 -34.00 25.82
N SER A 101 -4.57 -33.34 25.68
CA SER A 101 -3.25 -33.81 26.13
C SER A 101 -2.89 -33.30 27.53
N ASN A 102 -3.70 -32.38 28.08
CA ASN A 102 -3.55 -31.96 29.46
C ASN A 102 -3.59 -33.22 30.33
N ILE A 103 -2.52 -33.41 31.11
CA ILE A 103 -2.32 -34.56 31.98
C ILE A 103 -3.51 -34.80 32.91
N GLN A 104 -4.20 -33.74 33.37
CA GLN A 104 -5.40 -33.86 34.17
C GLN A 104 -6.58 -34.52 33.42
N ILE A 105 -6.71 -34.27 32.12
CA ILE A 105 -7.75 -34.88 31.28
C ILE A 105 -7.40 -36.31 30.90
N ILE A 106 -6.12 -36.57 30.64
CA ILE A 106 -5.60 -37.93 30.44
C ILE A 106 -5.84 -38.77 31.71
N GLU A 107 -5.49 -38.24 32.89
CA GLU A 107 -5.72 -38.87 34.19
C GLU A 107 -7.21 -39.12 34.45
N ALA A 108 -8.07 -38.13 34.17
CA ALA A 108 -9.51 -38.27 34.35
C ALA A 108 -10.10 -39.40 33.47
N ARG A 109 -9.72 -39.46 32.18
CA ARG A 109 -10.15 -40.55 31.29
C ARG A 109 -9.54 -41.90 31.67
N ALA A 110 -8.28 -41.92 32.05
CA ALA A 110 -7.59 -43.11 32.53
C ALA A 110 -8.31 -43.75 33.73
N VAL A 111 -8.69 -42.94 34.71
CA VAL A 111 -9.38 -43.41 35.91
C VAL A 111 -10.84 -43.77 35.60
N ALA A 112 -11.56 -42.92 34.86
CA ALA A 112 -12.99 -43.07 34.65
C ALA A 112 -13.38 -44.08 33.55
N GLU A 113 -12.65 -44.13 32.43
CA GLU A 113 -12.96 -44.98 31.28
C GLU A 113 -12.15 -46.29 31.27
N LEU A 114 -10.87 -46.22 31.66
CA LEU A 114 -9.95 -47.37 31.61
C LEU A 114 -9.78 -48.07 32.97
N GLY A 115 -10.38 -47.53 34.04
CA GLY A 115 -10.31 -48.11 35.37
C GLY A 115 -8.90 -48.11 35.97
N MET A 116 -8.00 -47.26 35.47
CA MET A 116 -6.65 -47.14 36.00
C MET A 116 -6.67 -46.48 37.38
N GLN A 117 -5.83 -46.97 38.30
CA GLN A 117 -5.73 -46.42 39.64
C GLN A 117 -4.40 -45.69 39.80
N TYR A 118 -4.43 -44.50 40.40
CA TYR A 118 -3.22 -43.73 40.65
C TYR A 118 -2.34 -44.47 41.67
N PRO A 119 -1.04 -44.64 41.41
CA PRO A 119 -0.15 -45.38 42.30
C PRO A 119 -0.01 -44.67 43.66
N GLY A 120 0.06 -45.47 44.73
CA GLY A 120 0.39 -44.97 46.06
C GLY A 120 1.84 -44.49 46.15
N SER A 121 2.14 -43.66 47.16
CA SER A 121 3.49 -43.13 47.41
C SER A 121 4.57 -44.21 47.49
N GLU A 122 4.20 -45.38 48.01
CA GLU A 122 5.02 -46.56 48.18
C GLU A 122 5.31 -47.34 46.88
N GLN A 123 4.59 -47.03 45.80
CA GLN A 123 4.76 -47.67 44.48
C GLN A 123 5.57 -46.82 43.51
N LEU A 124 6.01 -45.62 43.92
CA LEU A 124 6.82 -44.71 43.12
C LEU A 124 8.31 -45.05 43.24
N VAL A 125 8.95 -45.40 42.12
CA VAL A 125 10.40 -45.61 42.05
C VAL A 125 11.03 -44.41 41.33
N PHE A 126 11.87 -43.67 42.04
CA PHE A 126 12.62 -42.55 41.46
C PHE A 126 13.90 -43.06 40.79
N VAL A 127 14.09 -42.70 39.52
CA VAL A 127 15.32 -43.00 38.80
C VAL A 127 16.37 -41.95 39.18
N ASP A 128 17.41 -42.39 39.87
CA ASP A 128 18.52 -41.55 40.31
C ASP A 128 19.69 -41.73 39.32
N THR A 129 19.97 -40.69 38.53
CA THR A 129 20.99 -40.71 37.45
C THR A 129 22.43 -40.81 37.99
N ASN A 130 22.62 -40.68 39.31
CA ASN A 130 23.93 -40.71 39.96
C ASN A 130 24.25 -42.04 40.66
N LYS A 131 23.35 -43.03 40.62
CA LYS A 131 23.67 -44.38 41.13
C LYS A 131 24.20 -45.20 39.97
N GLU A 132 25.48 -45.56 40.05
CA GLU A 132 26.06 -46.57 39.18
C GLU A 132 25.11 -47.77 39.14
N THR A 133 24.71 -48.13 37.92
CA THR A 133 23.85 -49.27 37.63
C THR A 133 24.32 -50.45 38.44
N ILE A 134 23.44 -50.92 39.34
CA ILE A 134 23.59 -52.18 40.07
C ILE A 134 24.13 -53.21 39.08
N LYS A 135 25.30 -53.77 39.37
CA LYS A 135 26.04 -54.73 38.54
C LYS A 135 25.05 -55.56 37.74
N ASP A 136 25.15 -55.47 36.41
CA ASP A 136 24.34 -56.20 35.46
C ASP A 136 24.13 -57.63 35.98
N PHE A 137 22.88 -58.10 36.04
CA PHE A 137 22.52 -59.38 36.64
C PHE A 137 23.33 -60.53 36.01
N ALA A 138 23.68 -60.39 34.73
CA ALA A 138 24.57 -61.29 34.01
C ALA A 138 26.01 -61.35 34.60
N LEU A 139 26.54 -60.22 35.09
CA LEU A 139 27.84 -60.11 35.73
C LEU A 139 27.84 -60.81 37.11
N VAL A 140 26.76 -60.66 37.89
CA VAL A 140 26.60 -61.32 39.19
C VAL A 140 26.49 -62.85 39.03
N LEU A 141 25.74 -63.33 38.04
CA LEU A 141 25.62 -64.76 37.75
C LEU A 141 26.96 -65.39 37.33
N LYS A 142 27.76 -64.68 36.53
CA LYS A 142 29.09 -65.15 36.13
C LYS A 142 30.04 -65.24 37.34
N GLU A 143 30.01 -64.27 38.24
CA GLU A 143 30.88 -64.25 39.43
C GLU A 143 30.58 -65.40 40.41
N GLN A 144 29.32 -65.82 40.53
CA GLN A 144 28.92 -66.99 41.34
C GLN A 144 29.19 -68.34 40.65
N ALA A 145 29.20 -68.40 39.32
CA ALA A 145 29.41 -69.65 38.60
C ALA A 145 30.90 -70.05 38.45
N TYR A 146 31.81 -69.10 38.62
CA TYR A 146 33.26 -69.29 38.45
C TYR A 146 34.07 -69.16 39.75
N ASN A 147 33.39 -69.02 40.90
CA ASN A 147 33.96 -69.25 42.25
C ASN A 147 33.39 -70.55 42.83
#